data_AF-A0A9P6QPW7-F1
#
_entry.id   AF-A0A9P6QPW7-F1
#
_cell.length_a   1.000
_cell.length_b   1.000
_cell.length_c   1.000
_cell.angle_alpha   90.00
_cell.angle_beta   90.00
_cell.angle_gamma   90.00
#
_symmetry.space_group_name_H-M   'P 1'
#
loop_
_entity.id
_entity.type
_entity.pdbx_description
1 polymer ?
#
loop_
_entity_poly.entity_id
_entity_poly.type
_entity_poly.pdbx_seq_one_letter_code
_entity_poly.pdbx_strand_id
1 'polypeptide(L)' 'ENGETMVVDGQKISLGIPMGAKKEAPPPAVVFADTPLKRAGQVEEAAGSILLLCSPFASYVTGHTLEVTGGKGI' A
#
# COMPACT_ATOMS: atom_id res chain seq x y z
N GLU A 1 -13.31 -7.26 -28.32
CA GLU A 1 -14.25 -8.38 -28.52
C GLU A 1 -15.08 -8.51 -27.27
N ASN A 2 -16.40 -8.40 -27.38
CA ASN A 2 -17.30 -8.29 -26.22
C ASN A 2 -17.29 -9.60 -25.43
N GLY A 3 -16.89 -9.54 -24.15
CA GLY A 3 -16.83 -10.70 -23.27
C GLY A 3 -18.14 -11.49 -23.27
N GLU A 4 -18.07 -12.71 -23.80
CA GLU A 4 -19.21 -13.61 -23.88
C GLU A 4 -19.61 -14.05 -22.47
N THR A 5 -20.91 -14.15 -22.22
CA THR A 5 -21.45 -14.63 -20.93
C THR A 5 -22.02 -16.03 -21.14
N MET A 6 -21.52 -16.99 -20.37
CA MET A 6 -22.01 -18.38 -20.38
C MET A 6 -22.87 -18.63 -19.14
N VAL A 7 -23.91 -19.46 -19.27
CA VAL A 7 -24.76 -19.87 -18.15
C VAL A 7 -24.37 -21.28 -17.74
N VAL A 8 -23.91 -21.44 -16.49
CA VAL A 8 -23.68 -22.73 -15.85
C VAL A 8 -24.56 -22.75 -14.60
N ASP A 9 -25.36 -23.80 -14.44
CA ASP A 9 -26.28 -23.98 -13.28
C ASP A 9 -27.23 -22.78 -13.01
N GLY A 10 -27.67 -22.11 -14.08
CA GLY A 10 -28.56 -20.94 -13.98
C GLY A 10 -27.87 -19.64 -13.56
N GLN A 11 -26.56 -19.65 -13.32
CA GLN A 11 -25.78 -18.45 -13.02
C GLN A 11 -25.02 -17.96 -14.25
N LYS A 12 -25.17 -16.68 -14.56
CA LYS A 12 -24.51 -16.02 -15.69
C LYS A 12 -23.08 -15.64 -15.30
N ILE A 13 -22.09 -16.31 -15.86
CA ILE A 13 -20.66 -16.04 -15.64
C ILE A 13 -20.06 -15.34 -16.87
N SER A 14 -19.37 -14.22 -16.65
CA SER A 14 -18.62 -13.54 -17.71
C SER A 14 -17.32 -14.30 -17.98
N LEU A 15 -17.12 -14.78 -19.21
CA LEU A 15 -15.84 -15.38 -19.60
C LEU A 15 -14.86 -14.27 -19.98
N GLY A 16 -13.86 -14.07 -19.11
CA GLY A 16 -12.78 -13.10 -19.29
C GLY A 16 -12.47 -12.36 -17.99
N ILE A 17 -11.31 -11.69 -17.92
CA ILE A 17 -11.10 -10.66 -16.91
C ILE A 17 -12.11 -9.56 -17.27
N PRO A 18 -13.12 -9.27 -16.43
CA PRO A 18 -13.96 -8.13 -16.69
C PRO A 18 -13.01 -6.94 -16.75
N MET A 19 -12.85 -6.34 -17.93
CA MET A 19 -12.41 -4.95 -18.04
C MET A 19 -13.53 -4.10 -17.44
N GLY A 20 -13.75 -4.24 -16.14
CA GLY A 20 -14.51 -3.30 -15.35
C GLY A 20 -13.84 -1.96 -15.58
N ALA A 21 -14.66 -0.95 -15.84
CA ALA A 21 -14.24 0.44 -15.94
C ALA A 21 -13.15 0.70 -14.90
N LYS A 22 -12.03 1.33 -15.32
CA LYS A 22 -10.92 1.73 -14.43
C LYS A 22 -11.54 2.24 -13.13
N LYS A 23 -11.50 1.42 -12.07
CA LYS A 23 -12.00 1.87 -10.77
C LYS A 23 -11.11 3.05 -10.43
N GLU A 24 -11.73 4.22 -10.31
CA GLU A 24 -11.03 5.40 -9.83
C GLU A 24 -10.33 5.02 -8.53
N ALA A 25 -9.08 5.47 -8.39
CA ALA A 25 -8.34 5.22 -7.17
C ALA A 25 -9.16 5.78 -6.00
N PRO A 26 -9.35 5.02 -4.90
CA PRO A 26 -10.06 5.52 -3.74
C PRO A 26 -9.40 6.81 -3.24
N PRO A 27 -10.17 7.75 -2.67
CA PRO A 27 -9.62 9.01 -2.20
C PRO A 27 -8.57 8.77 -1.11
N PRO A 28 -7.56 9.65 -0.95
CA PRO A 28 -6.47 9.49 0.02
C PRO A 28 -6.94 9.21 1.45
N ALA A 29 -8.08 9.79 1.85
CA ALA A 29 -8.69 9.57 3.17
C ALA A 29 -9.02 8.09 3.44
N VAL A 30 -9.39 7.34 2.39
CA VAL A 30 -9.67 5.90 2.47
C VAL A 30 -8.37 5.10 2.40
N VAL A 31 -7.44 5.49 1.52
CA VAL A 31 -6.15 4.80 1.34
C VAL A 31 -5.30 4.81 2.60
N PHE A 32 -5.30 5.92 3.35
CA PHE A 32 -4.49 6.10 4.55
C PHE A 32 -5.32 6.06 5.84
N ALA A 33 -6.50 5.45 5.79
CA ALA A 33 -7.42 5.38 6.93
C ALA A 33 -6.82 4.63 8.14
N ASP A 34 -5.91 3.69 7.90
CA ASP A 34 -5.22 2.88 8.91
C ASP A 34 -3.87 3.45 9.35
N THR A 35 -3.31 4.41 8.59
CA THR A 35 -2.09 5.13 8.97
C THR A 35 -2.43 6.31 9.90
N PRO A 36 -1.87 6.41 11.12
CA PRO A 36 -2.11 7.54 12.03
C PRO A 36 -1.78 8.91 11.42
N LEU A 37 -0.72 9.02 10.60
CA LEU A 37 -0.38 10.27 9.91
C LEU A 37 -1.34 10.66 8.76
N LYS A 38 -2.26 9.78 8.34
CA LYS A 38 -3.28 10.05 7.29
C LYS A 38 -2.75 10.58 5.94
N ARG A 39 -1.48 10.32 5.64
CA ARG A 39 -0.85 10.71 4.37
C ARG A 39 0.20 9.70 3.93
N ALA A 40 0.58 9.77 2.66
CA ALA A 40 1.77 9.11 2.16
C ALA A 40 3.04 9.68 2.81
N GLY A 41 4.01 8.80 3.06
CA GLY A 41 5.37 9.21 3.40
C GLY A 41 6.07 9.88 2.22
N GLN A 42 7.00 10.77 2.52
CA GLN A 42 7.94 11.34 1.56
C GLN A 42 9.24 10.54 1.55
N VAL A 43 9.98 10.59 0.44
CA VAL A 43 11.24 9.84 0.29
C VAL A 43 12.30 10.29 1.31
N GLU A 44 12.27 11.55 1.70
CA GLU A 44 13.15 12.15 2.71
C GLU A 44 12.91 11.56 4.10
N GLU A 45 11.68 11.15 4.42
CA GLU A 45 11.36 10.54 5.72
C GLU A 45 12.00 9.16 5.86
N ALA A 46 12.04 8.38 4.77
CA ALA A 46 12.75 7.11 4.72
C ALA A 46 14.27 7.31 4.70
N ALA A 47 14.79 8.27 3.93
CA ALA A 47 16.22 8.56 3.90
C ALA A 47 16.74 9.07 5.25
N GLY A 48 15.94 9.87 5.96
CA GLY A 48 16.28 10.41 7.27
C GLY A 48 16.49 9.33 8.34
N SER A 49 15.72 8.24 8.31
CA SER A 49 15.90 7.13 9.26
C SER A 49 17.22 6.38 9.03
N ILE A 50 17.62 6.23 7.77
CA ILE A 50 18.91 5.63 7.40
C ILE A 50 20.04 6.55 7.89
N LEU A 51 19.94 7.85 7.63
CA LEU A 51 20.94 8.82 8.07
C LEU A 51 21.09 8.85 9.61
N LEU A 52 19.98 8.72 10.34
CA LEU A 52 19.98 8.59 11.80
C LEU A 52 20.79 7.36 12.24
N LEU A 53 20.58 6.20 11.60
CA LEU A 53 21.32 4.97 11.90
C LEU A 53 22.80 5.04 11.51
N CYS A 54 23.15 5.86 10.51
CA CYS A 54 24.55 6.14 10.17
C CYS A 54 25.23 7.10 11.15
N SER A 55 24.48 7.75 12.05
CA SER A 55 25.07 8.71 12.98
C SER A 55 25.92 8.03 14.08
N PRO A 56 26.90 8.73 14.66
CA PRO A 56 27.71 8.19 15.76
C PRO A 56 26.88 7.78 16.99
N PHE A 57 25.67 8.32 17.14
CA PHE A 57 24.76 8.02 18.25
C PHE A 57 24.12 6.63 18.15
N ALA A 58 24.11 6.03 16.96
CA ALA A 58 23.57 4.69 16.73
C ALA A 58 24.62 3.58 16.86
N SER A 59 25.81 3.87 17.40
CA SER A 59 26.97 2.95 17.44
C SER A 59 26.74 1.60 18.13
N TYR A 60 25.68 1.48 18.95
CA TYR A 60 25.30 0.24 19.63
C TYR A 60 23.91 -0.28 19.24
N VAL A 61 23.26 0.35 18.25
CA VAL A 61 21.98 -0.13 17.71
C VAL A 61 22.30 -1.25 16.73
N THR A 62 22.12 -2.49 17.17
CA THR A 62 22.40 -3.70 16.37
C THR A 62 21.24 -4.67 16.43
N GLY A 63 20.97 -5.39 15.34
CA GLY A 63 19.89 -6.37 15.24
C GLY A 63 18.47 -5.80 15.42
N HIS A 64 18.31 -4.48 15.31
CA HIS A 64 17.03 -3.80 15.50
C HIS A 64 16.43 -3.35 14.16
N THR A 65 15.09 -3.34 14.08
CA THR A 65 14.36 -2.83 12.92
C THR A 65 13.73 -1.49 13.27
N LEU A 66 14.01 -0.46 12.46
CA LEU A 66 13.39 0.86 12.60
C LEU A 66 12.29 1.00 11.53
N GLU A 67 11.05 1.06 11.99
CA GLU A 67 9.88 1.19 11.12
C GLU A 67 9.59 2.65 10.76
N VAL A 68 9.46 2.94 9.47
CA VAL A 68 9.13 4.28 8.94
C VAL A 68 7.78 4.24 8.21
N THR A 69 6.72 3.98 8.97
CA THR A 69 5.39 3.62 8.43
C THR A 69 4.34 4.70 8.63
N GLY A 70 4.71 5.85 9.21
CA GLY A 70 3.75 6.88 9.62
C GLY A 70 2.79 6.44 10.73
N GLY A 71 3.22 5.47 11.55
CA GLY A 71 2.47 4.93 12.69
C GLY A 71 1.60 3.71 12.36
N LYS A 72 1.64 3.22 11.12
CA LYS A 72 1.00 1.95 10.75
C LYS A 72 1.85 0.81 11.32
N GLY A 73 1.29 0.01 12.22
CA GLY A 73 2.00 -1.17 12.73
C GLY A 73 2.27 -2.18 11.62
N ILE A 74 3.43 -2.86 11.69
CA ILE A 74 3.79 -3.97 10.79
C ILE A 74 3.49 -5.33 11.40
#